data_AF-A0A444ZIX8-F1
#
_entry.id   AF-A0A444ZIX8-F1
#
_cell.length_a   1.000
_cell.length_b   1.000
_cell.length_c   1.000
_cell.angle_alpha   90.00
_cell.angle_beta   90.00
_cell.angle_gamma   90.00
#
_symmetry.space_group_name_H-M   'P 1'
#
loop_
_entity.id
_entity.type
_entity.pdbx_description
1 polymer ?
#
loop_
_entity_poly.entity_id
_entity_poly.type
_entity_poly.pdbx_seq_one_letter_code
_entity_poly.pdbx_strand_id
1 'polypeptide(L)'
;MAALVPFSLLRNYSPFMLARPFIVKGCNLNFSKTVLPLPCRRLPFSARATHDEQAAAKAAAATADSGAPTIFDKIINKEIPSSIVYEDEKVLAFRDINPQAPVHVLVIPKVRDGLTELAKVTKLPYLYAEARHGEILGQLLYAARIVAEKEGILDGFRVVINSGPSACQSVYHLHLHVLGGRQMNWPPG
;
A
#
# COMPACT_ATOMS: atom_id res chain seq x y z
N MET A 1 21.72 39.20 41.04
CA MET A 1 22.30 39.91 39.89
C MET A 1 21.79 39.21 38.64
N ALA A 2 20.68 39.70 38.06
CA ALA A 2 20.62 40.68 36.96
C ALA A 2 21.10 40.04 35.63
N ALA A 3 20.39 40.03 34.50
CA ALA A 3 19.14 40.63 34.00
C ALA A 3 18.68 39.76 32.77
N LEU A 4 17.39 39.50 32.44
CA LEU A 4 16.40 40.38 31.78
C LEU A 4 17.04 41.11 30.57
N VAL A 5 16.58 41.05 29.30
CA VAL A 5 15.24 41.22 28.69
C VAL A 5 15.32 40.77 27.20
N PRO A 6 14.21 40.33 26.56
CA PRO A 6 14.11 39.96 25.14
C PRO A 6 13.71 41.15 24.24
N PHE A 7 13.80 41.02 22.91
CA PHE A 7 13.20 42.00 22.00
C PHE A 7 12.44 41.35 20.84
N SER A 8 11.13 41.55 20.90
CA SER A 8 10.12 41.47 19.84
C SER A 8 10.30 42.56 18.77
N LEU A 9 9.37 42.56 17.79
CA LEU A 9 9.00 43.64 16.83
C LEU A 9 9.56 43.38 15.41
N LEU A 10 8.84 43.46 14.28
CA LEU A 10 7.54 44.02 13.86
C LEU A 10 7.34 43.48 12.41
N ARG A 11 6.18 43.00 11.95
CA ARG A 11 4.95 43.71 11.49
C ARG A 11 4.73 43.51 9.98
N ASN A 12 3.54 42.96 9.66
CA ASN A 12 2.64 43.19 8.52
C ASN A 12 3.20 43.28 7.08
N TYR A 13 2.55 42.58 6.13
CA TYR A 13 1.51 43.17 5.25
C TYR A 13 1.03 42.13 4.22
N SER A 14 -0.28 41.86 4.22
CA SER A 14 -1.04 41.36 3.07
C SER A 14 -1.50 42.56 2.23
N PRO A 15 -1.74 42.40 0.91
CA PRO A 15 -3.14 42.48 0.51
C PRO A 15 -3.57 41.50 -0.60
N PHE A 16 -4.87 41.22 -0.56
CA PHE A 16 -5.74 40.69 -1.61
C PHE A 16 -5.68 41.47 -2.94
N MET A 17 -5.75 40.76 -4.07
CA MET A 17 -6.46 41.17 -5.30
C MET A 17 -6.91 39.90 -6.04
N LEU A 18 -8.19 39.53 -5.98
CA LEU A 18 -9.29 39.86 -6.90
C LEU A 18 -9.21 39.20 -8.29
N ALA A 19 -10.11 38.24 -8.47
CA ALA A 19 -10.45 37.55 -9.71
C ALA A 19 -11.08 38.50 -10.75
N ARG A 20 -10.90 38.16 -12.03
CA ARG A 20 -11.76 38.59 -13.14
C ARG A 20 -12.06 37.41 -14.07
N PRO A 21 -13.34 37.11 -14.37
CA PRO A 21 -13.71 36.14 -15.37
C PRO A 21 -13.71 36.79 -16.76
N PHE A 22 -13.22 36.06 -17.77
CA PHE A 22 -13.36 36.44 -19.17
C PHE A 22 -14.73 35.96 -19.68
N ILE A 23 -15.53 36.93 -20.13
CA ILE A 23 -16.76 36.73 -20.91
C ILE A 23 -16.38 36.84 -22.38
N VAL A 24 -16.72 35.82 -23.20
CA VAL A 24 -16.85 35.98 -24.65
C VAL A 24 -18.17 35.35 -25.11
N LYS A 25 -18.81 36.09 -26.02
CA LYS A 25 -20.18 36.01 -26.52
C LYS A 25 -20.54 34.68 -27.18
N GLY A 26 -21.82 34.32 -27.01
CA GLY A 26 -22.48 33.27 -27.78
C GLY A 26 -22.65 33.64 -29.25
N CYS A 27 -22.70 32.60 -30.08
CA CYS A 27 -23.22 32.66 -31.44
C CYS A 27 -24.29 31.56 -31.57
N ASN A 28 -25.52 31.98 -31.86
CA ASN A 28 -26.68 31.14 -32.12
C ASN A 28 -26.52 30.45 -33.48
N LEU A 29 -26.59 29.12 -33.52
CA LEU A 29 -26.85 28.37 -34.74
C LEU A 29 -27.93 27.32 -34.44
N ASN A 30 -29.14 27.64 -34.89
CA ASN A 30 -30.25 26.70 -35.01
C ASN A 30 -29.91 25.65 -36.07
N PHE A 31 -29.84 24.38 -35.67
CA PHE A 31 -30.00 23.28 -36.61
C PHE A 31 -30.96 22.24 -36.03
N SER A 32 -32.20 22.36 -36.48
CA SER A 32 -33.25 21.36 -36.30
C SER A 32 -32.95 20.18 -37.23
N LYS A 33 -32.55 19.02 -36.69
CA LYS A 33 -32.71 17.72 -37.36
C LYS A 33 -32.92 16.61 -36.32
N THR A 34 -34.15 16.14 -36.30
CA THR A 34 -34.65 14.92 -35.65
C THR A 34 -33.83 13.70 -36.08
N VAL A 35 -33.16 13.03 -35.14
CA VAL A 35 -32.61 11.68 -35.33
C VAL A 35 -32.90 10.86 -34.06
N LEU A 36 -33.49 9.68 -34.27
CA LEU A 36 -34.07 8.76 -33.29
C LEU A 36 -33.02 8.23 -32.27
N PRO A 37 -33.40 7.93 -31.01
CA PRO A 37 -32.47 7.41 -30.02
C PRO A 37 -32.23 5.91 -30.26
N LEU A 38 -30.98 5.53 -30.53
CA LEU A 38 -30.54 4.14 -30.44
C LEU A 38 -30.59 3.71 -28.96
N PRO A 39 -31.15 2.54 -28.61
CA PRO A 39 -31.13 2.06 -27.24
C PRO A 39 -29.70 1.65 -26.89
N CYS A 40 -29.02 2.48 -26.11
CA CYS A 40 -27.79 2.11 -25.43
C CYS A 40 -28.14 1.03 -24.39
N ARG A 41 -28.02 -0.23 -24.80
CA ARG A 41 -28.16 -1.38 -23.90
C ARG A 41 -26.97 -1.33 -22.95
N ARG A 42 -27.12 -0.67 -21.80
CA ARG A 42 -26.21 -0.79 -20.67
C ARG A 42 -26.20 -2.26 -20.26
N LEU A 43 -25.20 -3.00 -20.75
CA LEU A 43 -24.81 -4.24 -20.11
C LEU A 43 -24.31 -3.85 -18.71
N PRO A 44 -24.89 -4.37 -17.62
CA PRO A 44 -24.24 -4.28 -16.33
C PRO A 44 -23.12 -5.31 -16.36
N PHE A 45 -22.02 -5.02 -17.08
CA PHE A 45 -20.79 -5.71 -16.81
C PHE A 45 -20.18 -5.07 -15.57
N SER A 46 -20.80 -5.34 -14.42
CA SER A 46 -20.08 -5.27 -13.15
C SER A 46 -19.13 -6.46 -13.18
N ALA A 47 -17.96 -6.26 -13.78
CA ALA A 47 -16.80 -7.04 -13.40
C ALA A 47 -16.52 -6.67 -11.94
N ARG A 48 -17.11 -7.41 -11.01
CA ARG A 48 -16.43 -7.65 -9.74
C ARG A 48 -15.11 -8.29 -10.14
N ALA A 49 -14.01 -7.53 -10.04
CA ALA A 49 -12.70 -8.14 -9.98
C ALA A 49 -12.78 -9.15 -8.83
N THR A 50 -12.81 -10.43 -9.17
CA THR A 50 -12.72 -11.48 -8.17
C THR A 50 -11.31 -11.40 -7.62
N HIS A 51 -11.15 -10.69 -6.50
CA HIS A 51 -9.92 -10.66 -5.71
C HIS A 51 -9.76 -12.05 -5.06
N ASP A 52 -9.47 -13.05 -5.89
CA ASP A 52 -9.21 -14.40 -5.45
C ASP A 52 -7.72 -14.52 -5.12
N GLU A 53 -7.38 -14.08 -3.91
CA GLU A 53 -6.02 -14.16 -3.37
C GLU A 53 -5.53 -15.62 -3.29
N GLN A 54 -6.44 -16.61 -3.15
CA GLN A 54 -6.07 -18.02 -3.13
C GLN A 54 -5.60 -18.50 -4.50
N ALA A 55 -6.31 -18.12 -5.57
CA ALA A 55 -5.88 -18.39 -6.94
C ALA A 55 -4.56 -17.69 -7.27
N ALA A 56 -4.41 -16.42 -6.85
CA ALA A 56 -3.17 -15.67 -7.02
C ALA A 56 -1.98 -16.34 -6.30
N ALA A 57 -2.19 -16.82 -5.07
CA ALA A 57 -1.15 -17.53 -4.30
C ALA A 57 -0.72 -18.84 -4.96
N LYS A 58 -1.67 -19.62 -5.50
CA LYS A 58 -1.35 -20.85 -6.25
C LYS A 58 -0.54 -20.55 -7.51
N ALA A 59 -0.89 -19.48 -8.23
CA ALA A 59 -0.15 -19.05 -9.43
C ALA A 59 1.25 -18.53 -9.07
N ALA A 60 1.37 -17.69 -8.04
CA ALA A 60 2.64 -17.14 -7.58
C ALA A 60 3.63 -18.23 -7.12
N ALA A 61 3.12 -19.28 -6.47
CA ALA A 61 3.93 -20.42 -6.04
C ALA A 61 4.58 -21.18 -7.19
N ALA A 62 4.00 -21.13 -8.40
CA ALA A 62 4.57 -21.78 -9.58
C ALA A 62 5.78 -21.03 -10.16
N THR A 63 5.92 -19.73 -9.87
CA THR A 63 6.99 -18.86 -10.40
C THR A 63 7.95 -18.34 -9.34
N ALA A 64 7.84 -18.85 -8.10
CA ALA A 64 8.58 -18.40 -6.93
C ALA A 64 10.12 -18.51 -7.10
N ASP A 65 10.57 -19.40 -7.97
CA ASP A 65 11.97 -19.79 -8.20
C ASP A 65 12.73 -18.96 -9.24
N SER A 66 12.02 -18.14 -10.02
CA SER A 66 12.60 -17.50 -11.20
C SER A 66 13.72 -16.50 -10.90
N GLY A 67 13.91 -16.10 -9.64
CA GLY A 67 14.84 -15.04 -9.24
C GLY A 67 14.46 -13.65 -9.78
N ALA A 68 13.37 -13.56 -10.54
CA ALA A 68 12.92 -12.34 -11.19
C ALA A 68 12.43 -11.30 -10.16
N PRO A 69 12.51 -10.00 -10.49
CA PRO A 69 11.92 -8.95 -9.68
C PRO A 69 10.41 -9.17 -9.49
N THR A 70 9.96 -9.01 -8.26
CA THR A 70 8.56 -9.01 -7.86
C THR A 70 7.92 -7.63 -8.05
N ILE A 71 6.61 -7.54 -7.85
CA ILE A 71 5.92 -6.26 -7.81
C ILE A 71 6.44 -5.35 -6.68
N PHE A 72 6.92 -5.93 -5.58
CA PHE A 72 7.47 -5.16 -4.46
C PHE A 72 8.84 -4.57 -4.77
N ASP A 73 9.66 -5.24 -5.57
CA ASP A 73 10.93 -4.67 -6.06
C ASP A 73 10.67 -3.40 -6.88
N LYS A 74 9.62 -3.40 -7.72
CA LYS A 74 9.20 -2.21 -8.47
C LYS A 74 8.72 -1.07 -7.56
N ILE A 75 8.06 -1.39 -6.45
CA ILE A 75 7.65 -0.40 -5.43
C ILE A 75 8.88 0.18 -4.72
N ILE A 76 9.84 -0.68 -4.34
CA ILE A 76 11.09 -0.25 -3.69
C ILE A 76 11.86 0.69 -4.60
N ASN A 77 11.97 0.35 -5.89
CA ASN A 77 12.63 1.16 -6.92
C ASN A 77 11.83 2.40 -7.36
N LYS A 78 10.64 2.62 -6.80
CA LYS A 78 9.71 3.72 -7.16
C LYS A 78 9.31 3.72 -8.64
N GLU A 79 9.37 2.56 -9.30
CA GLU A 79 8.92 2.38 -10.69
C GLU A 79 7.39 2.43 -10.81
N ILE A 80 6.70 2.01 -9.74
CA ILE A 80 5.25 2.10 -9.61
C ILE A 80 4.86 2.86 -8.34
N PRO A 81 3.77 3.65 -8.37
CA PRO A 81 3.36 4.44 -7.21
C PRO A 81 2.85 3.54 -6.08
N SER A 82 3.13 3.94 -4.83
CA SER A 82 2.56 3.33 -3.64
C SER A 82 2.31 4.38 -2.55
N SER A 83 1.32 4.14 -1.69
CA SER A 83 1.03 5.01 -0.55
C SER A 83 1.90 4.61 0.64
N ILE A 84 3.10 5.19 0.71
CA ILE A 84 4.10 4.91 1.74
C ILE A 84 3.66 5.47 3.10
N VAL A 85 3.76 4.64 4.14
CA VAL A 85 3.42 4.97 5.54
C VAL A 85 4.69 5.15 6.38
N TYR A 86 5.69 4.29 6.14
CA TYR A 86 6.96 4.31 6.83
C TYR A 86 8.07 3.81 5.91
N GLU A 87 9.24 4.42 5.98
CA GLU A 87 10.41 4.02 5.20
C GLU A 87 11.67 4.38 5.98
N ASP A 88 12.59 3.43 6.10
CA ASP A 88 13.94 3.64 6.62
C ASP A 88 14.99 3.02 5.67
N GLU A 89 16.21 2.79 6.13
CA GLU A 89 17.28 2.20 5.31
C GLU A 89 16.99 0.75 4.89
N LYS A 90 16.33 -0.04 5.75
CA LYS A 90 16.18 -1.50 5.58
C LYS A 90 14.75 -1.94 5.30
N VAL A 91 13.76 -1.15 5.66
CA VAL A 91 12.34 -1.49 5.65
C VAL A 91 11.53 -0.45 4.89
N LEU A 92 10.50 -0.92 4.20
CA LEU A 92 9.48 -0.09 3.55
C LEU A 92 8.10 -0.58 3.98
N ALA A 93 7.20 0.35 4.30
CA ALA A 93 5.81 0.06 4.60
C ALA A 93 4.88 0.94 3.76
N PHE A 94 3.89 0.31 3.13
CA PHE A 94 2.93 0.98 2.25
C PHE A 94 1.55 0.32 2.34
N ARG A 95 0.50 1.09 2.04
CA ARG A 95 -0.88 0.60 2.09
C ARG A 95 -1.13 -0.45 1.01
N ASP A 96 -1.82 -1.51 1.40
CA ASP A 96 -2.26 -2.55 0.47
C ASP A 96 -3.30 -1.98 -0.52
N ILE A 97 -3.23 -2.39 -1.78
CA ILE A 97 -4.17 -1.96 -2.84
C ILE A 97 -5.54 -2.66 -2.72
N ASN A 98 -5.58 -3.84 -2.09
CA ASN A 98 -6.76 -4.65 -1.82
C ASN A 98 -6.97 -4.79 -0.29
N PRO A 99 -7.29 -3.69 0.43
CA PRO A 99 -7.36 -3.70 1.89
C PRO A 99 -8.43 -4.66 2.45
N GLN A 100 -8.05 -5.50 3.41
CA GLN A 100 -8.95 -6.44 4.11
C GLN A 100 -9.47 -5.90 5.46
N ALA A 101 -9.03 -4.70 5.83
CA ALA A 101 -9.44 -3.94 7.00
C ALA A 101 -9.30 -2.43 6.70
N PRO A 102 -9.94 -1.53 7.47
CA PRO A 102 -9.82 -0.09 7.27
C PRO A 102 -8.36 0.41 7.25
N VAL A 103 -7.50 -0.19 8.07
CA VAL A 103 -6.05 -0.09 7.94
C VAL A 103 -5.52 -1.45 7.52
N HIS A 104 -4.87 -1.51 6.34
CA HIS A 104 -4.14 -2.66 5.85
C HIS A 104 -2.84 -2.18 5.21
N VAL A 105 -1.72 -2.41 5.89
CA VAL A 105 -0.38 -1.96 5.48
C VAL A 105 0.52 -3.17 5.34
N LEU A 106 1.32 -3.21 4.28
CA LEU A 106 2.37 -4.19 4.08
C LEU A 106 3.70 -3.62 4.57
N VAL A 107 4.45 -4.38 5.35
CA VAL A 107 5.82 -4.06 5.79
C VAL A 107 6.77 -5.06 5.17
N ILE A 108 7.77 -4.59 4.41
CA ILE A 108 8.67 -5.42 3.62
C ILE A 108 10.14 -5.02 3.85
N PRO A 109 11.10 -5.96 3.73
CA PRO A 109 12.50 -5.60 3.67
C PRO A 109 12.82 -5.01 2.30
N LYS A 110 13.66 -3.98 2.24
CA LYS A 110 14.13 -3.40 0.97
C LYS A 110 15.09 -4.31 0.22
N VAL A 111 15.87 -5.11 0.95
CA VAL A 111 16.78 -6.11 0.39
C VAL A 111 16.20 -7.48 0.67
N ARG A 112 15.91 -8.25 -0.39
CA ARG A 112 15.30 -9.56 -0.26
C ARG A 112 16.26 -10.61 0.33
N ASP A 113 17.53 -10.66 -0.08
CA ASP A 113 18.54 -11.63 0.41
C ASP A 113 18.05 -13.11 0.52
N GLY A 114 17.18 -13.53 -0.40
CA GLY A 114 16.57 -14.87 -0.36
C GLY A 114 15.34 -15.00 0.56
N LEU A 115 14.90 -13.95 1.25
CA LEU A 115 13.63 -13.89 1.99
C LEU A 115 12.41 -13.83 1.06
N THR A 116 12.16 -14.90 0.32
CA THR A 116 10.95 -15.03 -0.49
C THR A 116 9.77 -15.54 0.33
N GLU A 117 10.04 -16.43 1.29
CA GLU A 117 9.08 -17.01 2.22
C GLU A 117 9.69 -17.10 3.63
N LEU A 118 8.86 -17.34 4.65
CA LEU A 118 9.35 -17.43 6.03
C LEU A 118 9.97 -18.81 6.32
N ALA A 119 9.34 -19.88 5.85
CA ALA A 119 9.80 -21.25 6.02
C ALA A 119 9.99 -21.93 4.67
N LYS A 120 10.77 -23.01 4.62
CA LYS A 120 10.94 -23.83 3.41
C LYS A 120 9.67 -24.62 3.10
N VAL A 121 8.66 -23.97 2.51
CA VAL A 121 7.41 -24.61 2.09
C VAL A 121 7.51 -25.05 0.64
N THR A 122 8.21 -24.28 -0.20
CA THR A 122 8.53 -24.69 -1.57
C THR A 122 9.74 -25.63 -1.60
N LYS A 123 9.90 -26.40 -2.68
CA LYS A 123 11.01 -27.36 -2.83
C LYS A 123 12.38 -26.70 -3.05
N LEU A 124 12.46 -25.37 -2.95
CA LEU A 124 13.61 -24.60 -3.37
C LEU A 124 14.63 -24.44 -2.23
N PRO A 125 15.93 -24.59 -2.52
CA PRO A 125 16.97 -24.34 -1.53
C PRO A 125 17.22 -22.82 -1.40
N TYR A 126 17.47 -22.36 -0.17
CA TYR A 126 17.94 -20.99 0.14
C TYR A 126 16.99 -19.82 -0.22
N LEU A 127 15.69 -20.07 -0.34
CA LEU A 127 14.69 -19.02 -0.60
C LEU A 127 13.75 -18.78 0.60
N TYR A 128 14.27 -18.89 1.82
CA TYR A 128 13.51 -18.75 3.05
C TYR A 128 14.34 -18.09 4.18
N ALA A 129 13.70 -17.79 5.31
CA ALA A 129 14.40 -17.22 6.46
C ALA A 129 15.46 -18.17 7.05
N GLU A 130 16.59 -17.60 7.46
CA GLU A 130 17.77 -18.32 7.97
C GLU A 130 18.30 -17.52 9.16
N ALA A 131 19.21 -18.10 9.96
CA ALA A 131 19.73 -17.45 11.17
C ALA A 131 20.32 -16.05 10.89
N ARG A 132 20.96 -15.85 9.72
CA ARG A 132 21.50 -14.54 9.30
C ARG A 132 20.43 -13.46 9.17
N HIS A 133 19.17 -13.83 8.93
CA HIS A 133 18.06 -12.91 8.75
C HIS A 133 17.43 -12.44 10.08
N GLY A 134 17.93 -12.90 11.24
CA GLY A 134 17.33 -12.59 12.54
C GLY A 134 17.17 -11.09 12.80
N GLU A 135 18.17 -10.27 12.43
CA GLU A 135 18.12 -8.82 12.64
C GLU A 135 17.00 -8.16 11.81
N ILE A 136 16.93 -8.46 10.51
CA ILE A 136 15.92 -7.87 9.62
C ILE A 136 14.50 -8.33 10.00
N LEU A 137 14.32 -9.59 10.42
CA LEU A 137 13.02 -10.08 10.91
C LEU A 137 12.56 -9.31 12.15
N GLY A 138 13.47 -9.03 13.09
CA GLY A 138 13.18 -8.20 14.25
C GLY A 138 12.80 -6.76 13.86
N GLN A 139 13.51 -6.19 12.90
CA GLN A 139 13.22 -4.84 12.37
C GLN A 139 11.86 -4.77 11.70
N LEU A 140 11.44 -5.80 10.94
CA LEU A 140 10.11 -5.86 10.32
C LEU A 140 9.00 -5.84 11.37
N LEU A 141 9.14 -6.62 12.45
CA LEU A 141 8.16 -6.63 13.54
C LEU A 141 8.14 -5.29 14.31
N TYR A 142 9.30 -4.68 14.53
CA TYR A 142 9.38 -3.36 15.15
C TYR A 142 8.73 -2.28 14.27
N ALA A 143 8.98 -2.33 12.96
CA ALA A 143 8.35 -1.44 11.98
C ALA A 143 6.82 -1.62 11.95
N ALA A 144 6.30 -2.83 12.15
CA ALA A 144 4.86 -3.06 12.27
C ALA A 144 4.25 -2.28 13.46
N ARG A 145 4.94 -2.20 14.61
CA ARG A 145 4.52 -1.36 15.73
C ARG A 145 4.54 0.13 15.38
N ILE A 146 5.56 0.60 14.65
CA ILE A 146 5.64 2.02 14.21
C ILE A 146 4.49 2.35 13.25
N VAL A 147 4.18 1.43 12.32
CA VAL A 147 3.05 1.56 11.39
C VAL A 147 1.73 1.64 12.15
N ALA A 148 1.52 0.77 13.15
CA ALA A 148 0.31 0.80 13.97
C ALA A 148 0.12 2.13 14.72
N GLU A 149 1.21 2.71 15.25
CA GLU A 149 1.20 4.05 15.86
C GLU A 149 0.86 5.16 14.86
N LYS A 150 1.46 5.14 13.67
CA LYS A 150 1.22 6.13 12.61
C LYS A 150 -0.19 6.08 12.03
N GLU A 151 -0.78 4.90 11.96
CA GLU A 151 -2.13 4.67 11.43
C GLU A 151 -3.21 4.76 12.51
N GLY A 152 -2.84 4.99 13.78
CA GLY A 152 -3.80 5.21 14.87
C GLY A 152 -4.56 3.95 15.31
N ILE A 153 -3.95 2.77 15.21
CA ILE A 153 -4.56 1.46 15.52
C ILE A 153 -3.91 0.76 16.73
N LEU A 154 -3.37 1.54 17.68
CA LEU A 154 -2.72 1.03 18.89
C LEU A 154 -3.71 0.42 19.90
N ASP A 155 -5.01 0.67 19.72
CA ASP A 155 -6.09 0.01 20.47
C ASP A 155 -6.22 -1.48 20.11
N GLY A 156 -5.75 -1.88 18.92
CA GLY A 156 -5.65 -3.27 18.53
C GLY A 156 -5.33 -3.46 17.05
N PHE A 157 -4.37 -4.34 16.76
CA PHE A 157 -4.02 -4.72 15.40
C PHE A 157 -3.56 -6.18 15.34
N ARG A 158 -3.55 -6.74 14.13
CA ARG A 158 -3.04 -8.09 13.83
C ARG A 158 -1.88 -7.99 12.85
N VAL A 159 -0.81 -8.70 13.15
CA VAL A 159 0.29 -8.94 12.21
C VAL A 159 0.14 -10.33 11.61
N VAL A 160 0.20 -10.45 10.28
CA VAL A 160 0.12 -11.73 9.56
C VAL A 160 1.32 -11.89 8.62
N ILE A 161 1.93 -13.07 8.62
CA ILE A 161 2.93 -13.48 7.63
C ILE A 161 2.44 -14.78 7.00
N ASN A 162 2.26 -14.77 5.69
CA ASN A 162 1.85 -15.96 4.94
C ASN A 162 3.08 -16.64 4.35
N SER A 163 3.16 -17.97 4.47
CA SER A 163 4.23 -18.78 3.88
C SER A 163 3.64 -19.88 3.01
N GLY A 164 3.89 -19.80 1.70
CA GLY A 164 3.44 -20.77 0.71
C GLY A 164 1.96 -20.65 0.30
N PRO A 165 1.53 -21.50 -0.65
CA PRO A 165 0.23 -21.39 -1.31
C PRO A 165 -0.96 -21.65 -0.37
N SER A 166 -0.85 -22.62 0.55
CA SER A 166 -1.92 -22.95 1.49
C SER A 166 -2.20 -21.84 2.51
N ALA A 167 -1.24 -20.93 2.72
CA ALA A 167 -1.38 -19.76 3.58
C ALA A 167 -1.78 -18.50 2.78
N CYS A 168 -2.12 -18.63 1.49
CA CYS A 168 -2.44 -17.50 0.60
C CYS A 168 -1.30 -16.49 0.43
N GLN A 169 -0.05 -16.95 0.33
CA GLN A 169 1.06 -16.06 -0.04
C GLN A 169 1.01 -15.71 -1.54
N SER A 170 0.69 -14.47 -1.89
CA SER A 170 0.54 -14.02 -3.29
C SER A 170 1.80 -13.35 -3.88
N VAL A 171 2.77 -12.95 -3.05
CA VAL A 171 4.06 -12.37 -3.50
C VAL A 171 5.24 -13.03 -2.79
N TYR A 172 6.22 -13.49 -3.57
CA TYR A 172 7.45 -14.17 -3.09
C TYR A 172 8.58 -13.19 -2.75
N HIS A 173 8.21 -12.27 -1.86
CA HIS A 173 9.05 -11.31 -1.18
C HIS A 173 8.44 -11.16 0.20
N LEU A 174 9.19 -11.48 1.26
CA LEU A 174 8.66 -11.53 2.63
C LEU A 174 7.94 -10.24 2.99
N HIS A 175 6.71 -10.35 3.48
CA HIS A 175 5.90 -9.21 3.87
C HIS A 175 5.06 -9.54 5.09
N LEU A 176 4.90 -8.53 5.95
CA LEU A 176 3.99 -8.56 7.09
C LEU A 176 2.77 -7.73 6.71
N HIS A 177 1.58 -8.31 6.88
CA HIS A 177 0.34 -7.55 6.87
C HIS A 177 0.11 -6.98 8.27
N VAL A 178 -0.14 -5.67 8.35
CA VAL A 178 -0.59 -4.98 9.57
C VAL A 178 -2.04 -4.57 9.34
N LEU A 179 -2.97 -5.23 10.05
CA LEU A 179 -4.41 -5.03 9.91
C LEU A 179 -5.01 -4.43 11.17
N GLY A 180 -5.84 -3.40 11.03
CA GLY A 180 -6.50 -2.74 12.17
C GLY A 180 -7.65 -1.83 11.76
N GLY A 181 -8.14 -1.05 12.73
CA GLY A 181 -9.26 -0.12 12.54
C GLY A 181 -10.64 -0.79 12.53
N ARG A 182 -10.70 -2.09 12.88
CA ARG A 182 -11.93 -2.85 13.14
C ARG A 182 -11.64 -4.02 14.08
N GLN A 183 -12.68 -4.58 14.69
CA GLN A 183 -12.56 -5.85 15.41
C GLN A 183 -12.07 -6.97 14.46
N MET A 184 -11.03 -7.69 14.89
CA MET A 184 -10.51 -8.85 14.19
C MET A 184 -11.20 -10.13 14.69
N ASN A 185 -11.63 -10.99 13.77
CA ASN A 185 -12.31 -12.24 14.09
C ASN A 185 -11.33 -13.37 14.42
N TRP A 186 -11.85 -14.45 15.00
CA TRP A 186 -11.14 -15.70 15.25
C TRP A 186 -11.95 -16.88 14.70
N PRO A 187 -11.36 -17.83 13.96
CA PRO A 187 -9.92 -17.96 13.63
C PRO A 187 -9.39 -16.88 12.66
N PRO A 188 -8.06 -16.72 12.54
CA PRO A 188 -7.42 -15.68 11.72
C PRO A 188 -7.18 -16.15 10.28
N GLY A 189 -8.25 -16.50 9.58
CA GLY A 189 -8.26 -17.07 8.24
C GLY A 189 -9.57 -17.79 8.00
#